data_AF-A0A2W6DNJ4-F1
#
_entry.id   AF-A0A2W6DNJ4-F1
#
_cell.length_a   1.000
_cell.length_b   1.000
_cell.length_c   1.000
_cell.angle_alpha   90.00
_cell.angle_beta   90.00
_cell.angle_gamma   90.00
#
_symmetry.space_group_name_H-M   'P 1'
#
loop_
_entity.id
_entity.type
_entity.pdbx_description
1 polymer ?
#
loop_
_entity_poly.entity_id
_entity_poly.type
_entity_poly.pdbx_seq_one_letter_code
_entity_poly.pdbx_strand_id
1 'polypeptide(L)'
;MGYVIDTYLDELFDRLGGTGAAGRRALAEVEDHLRSAADEAIARGVEPIEAERTAVDRFGPSSKIAGGFQAVHNGPVALLRQAFVGCWLVAALAFVAIGLSGAIAYAFGRWFGIAFVSGDAIGSTYTLGRCADFIRFHPEAVTCAAAVAAHHFDEVVGYRADAGLLGNCALVALWLARRYTSLGSTRWTPPQGTLITVMIALFGLDTAVTVGPPVMAAAFGAGTDGLGAQLSAGLMSAAVVLAALLFGLSGRHGSPTAAR
;
A
#
# COMPACT_ATOMS: atom_id res chain seq x y z
N MET A 1 -15.05 31.08 -34.37
CA MET A 1 -14.64 29.81 -35.02
C MET A 1 -13.15 29.71 -34.81
N GLY A 2 -12.73 29.19 -33.64
CA GLY A 2 -11.32 29.18 -33.20
C GLY A 2 -10.67 27.83 -33.40
N TYR A 3 -10.60 27.40 -34.66
CA TYR A 3 -10.24 26.03 -35.02
C TYR A 3 -8.79 25.67 -34.71
N VAL A 4 -7.87 26.65 -34.65
CA VAL A 4 -6.44 26.35 -34.52
C VAL A 4 -6.06 26.05 -33.08
N ILE A 5 -6.54 26.86 -32.13
CA ILE A 5 -6.31 26.64 -30.70
C ILE A 5 -7.01 25.35 -30.25
N ASP A 6 -8.28 25.14 -30.65
CA ASP A 6 -9.02 23.94 -30.25
C ASP A 6 -8.33 22.65 -30.74
N THR A 7 -7.85 22.61 -32.00
CA THR A 7 -7.08 21.47 -32.53
C THR A 7 -5.77 21.25 -31.74
N TYR A 8 -5.08 22.33 -31.38
CA TYR A 8 -3.86 22.23 -30.57
C TYR A 8 -4.13 21.68 -29.17
N LEU A 9 -5.23 22.13 -28.54
CA LEU A 9 -5.65 21.66 -27.21
C LEU A 9 -6.07 20.19 -27.24
N ASP A 10 -6.77 19.74 -28.29
CA ASP A 10 -7.10 18.33 -28.47
C ASP A 10 -5.83 17.46 -28.58
N GLU A 11 -4.86 17.86 -29.41
CA GLU A 11 -3.58 17.15 -29.50
C GLU A 11 -2.81 17.13 -28.18
N LEU A 12 -2.82 18.26 -27.45
CA LEU A 12 -2.15 18.37 -26.16
C LEU A 12 -2.87 17.53 -25.11
N PHE A 13 -4.20 17.50 -25.11
CA PHE A 13 -5.02 16.69 -24.22
C PHE A 13 -4.71 15.20 -24.40
N ASP A 14 -4.70 14.71 -25.63
CA ASP A 14 -4.36 13.33 -25.95
C ASP A 14 -2.97 12.96 -25.42
N ARG A 15 -2.00 13.87 -25.55
CA ARG A 15 -0.61 13.68 -25.08
C ARG A 15 -0.46 13.82 -23.56
N LEU A 16 -1.31 14.60 -22.91
CA LEU A 16 -1.37 14.70 -21.44
C LEU A 16 -2.18 13.57 -20.81
N GLY A 17 -2.74 12.65 -21.61
CA GLY A 17 -3.39 11.44 -21.16
C GLY A 17 -2.61 10.72 -20.05
N GLY A 18 -3.30 10.36 -18.97
CA GLY A 18 -2.70 9.68 -17.81
C GLY A 18 -2.13 10.60 -16.72
N THR A 19 -2.06 11.92 -16.92
CA THR A 19 -1.59 12.87 -15.89
C THR A 19 -2.71 13.38 -14.96
N GLY A 20 -3.96 12.97 -15.20
CA GLY A 20 -5.10 13.20 -14.30
C GLY A 20 -5.43 14.68 -14.06
N ALA A 21 -5.65 15.06 -12.80
CA ALA A 21 -6.01 16.44 -12.42
C ALA A 21 -4.89 17.47 -12.68
N ALA A 22 -3.64 17.02 -12.76
CA ALA A 22 -2.52 17.90 -13.14
C ALA A 22 -2.61 18.24 -14.63
N GLY A 23 -2.85 17.25 -15.49
CA GLY A 23 -3.07 17.45 -16.93
C GLY A 23 -4.24 18.38 -17.23
N ARG A 24 -5.38 18.19 -16.56
CA ARG A 24 -6.55 19.07 -16.75
C ARG A 24 -6.27 20.52 -16.36
N ARG A 25 -5.55 20.74 -15.25
CA ARG A 25 -5.15 22.10 -14.84
C ARG A 25 -4.16 22.71 -15.83
N ALA A 26 -3.17 21.93 -16.27
CA ALA A 26 -2.22 22.37 -17.27
C ALA A 26 -2.92 22.72 -18.59
N LEU A 27 -3.92 21.94 -19.03
CA LEU A 27 -4.67 22.22 -20.24
C LEU A 27 -5.47 23.53 -20.12
N ALA A 28 -6.16 23.74 -19.00
CA ALA A 28 -6.91 24.98 -18.76
C ALA A 28 -5.98 26.21 -18.73
N GLU A 29 -4.81 26.09 -18.10
CA GLU A 29 -3.81 27.16 -18.07
C GLU A 29 -3.22 27.44 -19.46
N VAL A 30 -2.95 26.40 -20.24
CA VAL A 30 -2.48 26.54 -21.64
C VAL A 30 -3.55 27.19 -22.50
N GLU A 31 -4.82 26.78 -22.37
CA GLU A 31 -5.94 27.39 -23.07
C GLU A 31 -6.06 28.89 -22.76
N ASP A 32 -6.06 29.26 -21.48
CA ASP A 32 -6.15 30.66 -21.04
C ASP A 32 -5.00 31.50 -21.63
N HIS A 33 -3.77 30.96 -21.65
CA HIS A 33 -2.62 31.65 -22.24
C HIS A 33 -2.70 31.78 -23.76
N LEU A 34 -3.15 30.73 -24.47
CA LEU A 34 -3.32 30.76 -25.92
C LEU A 34 -4.40 31.77 -26.33
N ARG A 35 -5.55 31.76 -25.65
CA ARG A 35 -6.64 32.71 -25.89
C ARG A 35 -6.19 34.14 -25.60
N SER A 36 -5.55 34.38 -24.46
CA SER A 36 -5.01 35.70 -24.11
C SER A 36 -4.00 36.23 -25.14
N ALA A 37 -3.11 35.35 -25.64
CA ALA A 37 -2.12 35.73 -26.65
C ALA A 37 -2.76 36.04 -28.02
N ALA A 38 -3.79 35.30 -28.41
CA ALA A 38 -4.55 35.55 -29.63
C ALA A 38 -5.32 36.88 -29.55
N ASP A 39 -6.00 37.15 -28.43
CA ASP A 39 -6.73 38.41 -28.18
C ASP A 39 -5.78 39.62 -28.26
N GLU A 40 -4.57 39.49 -27.71
CA GLU A 40 -3.55 40.54 -27.78
C GLU A 40 -3.08 40.82 -29.22
N ALA A 41 -3.00 39.79 -30.07
CA ALA A 41 -2.66 39.94 -31.48
C ALA A 41 -3.81 40.56 -32.29
N ILE A 42 -5.05 40.18 -32.00
CA ILE A 42 -6.25 40.79 -32.61
C ILE A 42 -6.34 42.28 -32.25
N ALA A 43 -6.04 42.65 -31.01
CA ALA A 43 -6.00 44.05 -30.57
C ALA A 43 -4.95 44.89 -31.32
N ARG A 44 -3.92 44.26 -31.89
CA ARG A 44 -2.92 44.89 -32.77
C ARG A 44 -3.33 44.92 -34.25
N GLY A 45 -4.53 44.46 -34.60
CA GLY A 45 -5.05 44.44 -35.97
C GLY A 45 -4.66 43.20 -36.78
N VAL A 46 -4.16 42.14 -36.15
CA VAL A 46 -3.92 40.85 -36.82
C VAL A 46 -5.26 40.15 -37.08
N GLU A 47 -5.39 39.47 -38.21
CA GLU A 47 -6.59 38.68 -38.54
C GLU A 47 -6.77 37.52 -37.53
N PRO A 48 -8.01 37.20 -37.08
CA PRO A 48 -8.23 36.22 -36.02
C PRO A 48 -7.57 34.85 -36.19
N ILE A 49 -7.61 34.23 -37.38
CA ILE A 49 -7.00 32.91 -37.63
C ILE A 49 -5.47 33.01 -37.60
N GLU A 50 -4.91 34.09 -38.17
CA GLU A 50 -3.47 34.36 -38.12
C GLU A 50 -2.98 34.64 -36.69
N ALA A 51 -3.79 35.31 -35.88
CA ALA A 51 -3.54 35.54 -34.45
C ALA A 51 -3.47 34.22 -33.67
N GLU A 52 -4.41 33.29 -33.89
CA GLU A 52 -4.40 31.96 -33.26
C GLU A 52 -3.17 31.14 -33.66
N ARG A 53 -2.82 31.11 -34.97
CA ARG A 53 -1.62 30.43 -35.45
C ARG A 53 -0.35 31.00 -34.81
N THR A 54 -0.25 32.32 -34.76
CA THR A 54 0.88 33.02 -34.13
C THR A 54 0.99 32.67 -32.64
N ALA A 55 -0.14 32.58 -31.93
CA ALA A 55 -0.18 32.19 -30.53
C ALA A 55 0.34 30.75 -30.33
N VAL A 56 -0.14 29.80 -31.13
CA VAL A 56 0.29 28.39 -31.10
C VAL A 56 1.77 28.24 -31.46
N ASP A 57 2.24 28.90 -32.53
CA ASP A 57 3.64 28.84 -32.97
C ASP A 57 4.59 29.40 -31.90
N ARG A 58 4.19 30.49 -31.22
CA ARG A 58 4.95 31.07 -30.10
C ARG A 58 4.96 30.15 -28.88
N PHE A 59 3.87 29.46 -28.59
CA PHE A 59 3.77 28.51 -27.49
C PHE A 59 4.65 27.27 -27.75
N GLY A 60 4.73 26.86 -29.01
CA GLY A 60 5.55 25.76 -29.48
C GLY A 60 4.81 24.42 -29.58
N PRO A 61 5.48 23.38 -30.10
CA PRO A 61 4.83 22.12 -30.43
C PRO A 61 4.29 21.39 -29.20
N SER A 62 3.06 20.88 -29.30
CA SER A 62 2.36 20.15 -28.22
C SER A 62 3.17 18.97 -27.67
N SER A 63 4.04 18.34 -28.48
CA SER A 63 4.92 17.22 -28.07
C SER A 63 5.98 17.65 -27.08
N LYS A 64 6.56 18.84 -27.27
CA LYS A 64 7.61 19.38 -26.39
C LYS A 64 7.02 19.77 -25.05
N ILE A 65 5.85 20.42 -25.06
CA ILE A 65 5.11 20.79 -23.84
C ILE A 65 4.72 19.53 -23.07
N ALA A 66 4.04 18.59 -23.73
CA ALA A 66 3.65 17.32 -23.10
C ALA A 66 4.86 16.53 -22.59
N GLY A 67 5.95 16.46 -23.35
CA GLY A 67 7.18 15.78 -22.95
C GLY A 67 7.81 16.38 -21.69
N GLY A 68 7.81 17.71 -21.56
CA GLY A 68 8.26 18.39 -20.33
C GLY A 68 7.38 18.05 -19.13
N PHE A 69 6.06 18.06 -19.30
CA PHE A 69 5.12 17.67 -18.25
C PHE A 69 5.28 16.21 -17.83
N GLN A 70 5.38 15.30 -18.79
CA GLN A 70 5.59 13.87 -18.54
C GLN A 70 6.93 13.61 -17.86
N ALA A 71 8.03 14.26 -18.26
CA ALA A 71 9.33 14.08 -17.62
C ALA A 71 9.33 14.50 -16.14
N VAL A 72 8.60 15.57 -15.80
CA VAL A 72 8.47 16.05 -14.42
C VAL A 72 7.59 15.14 -13.57
N HIS A 73 6.53 14.56 -14.15
CA HIS A 73 5.53 13.79 -13.40
C HIS A 73 5.79 12.26 -13.40
N ASN A 74 6.43 11.73 -14.45
CA ASN A 74 6.64 10.30 -14.67
C ASN A 74 8.12 9.91 -14.74
N GLY A 75 9.04 10.78 -14.31
CA GLY A 75 10.47 10.47 -14.26
C GLY A 75 10.83 9.42 -13.19
N PRO A 76 11.98 8.74 -13.30
CA PRO A 76 12.42 7.70 -12.36
C PRO A 76 12.53 8.22 -10.91
N VAL A 77 12.88 9.50 -10.73
CA VAL A 77 12.93 10.14 -9.41
C VAL A 77 11.54 10.25 -8.79
N ALA A 78 10.51 10.56 -9.58
CA ALA A 78 9.13 10.62 -9.08
C ALA A 78 8.66 9.23 -8.64
N LEU A 79 8.96 8.20 -9.44
CA LEU A 79 8.68 6.80 -9.11
C LEU A 79 9.39 6.38 -7.80
N LEU A 80 10.67 6.68 -7.65
CA LEU A 80 11.45 6.35 -6.44
C LEU A 80 10.87 7.01 -5.19
N ARG A 81 10.43 8.26 -5.28
CA ARG A 81 9.79 8.97 -4.15
C ARG A 81 8.49 8.32 -3.72
N GLN A 82 7.62 8.01 -4.69
CA GLN A 82 6.35 7.34 -4.44
C GLN A 82 6.56 5.92 -3.92
N ALA A 83 7.51 5.18 -4.50
CA ALA A 83 7.88 3.84 -4.06
C ALA A 83 8.42 3.85 -2.63
N PHE A 84 9.28 4.81 -2.26
CA PHE A 84 9.78 4.94 -0.89
C PHE A 84 8.64 5.10 0.13
N VAL A 85 7.74 6.06 -0.11
CA VAL A 85 6.59 6.32 0.79
C VAL A 85 5.60 5.15 0.78
N GLY A 86 5.39 4.53 -0.37
CA GLY A 86 4.54 3.34 -0.51
C GLY A 86 5.09 2.15 0.27
N CYS A 87 6.38 1.83 0.11
CA CYS A 87 7.06 0.76 0.83
C CYS A 87 7.05 1.01 2.35
N TRP A 88 7.30 2.25 2.79
CA TRP A 88 7.18 2.61 4.20
C TRP A 88 5.78 2.30 4.72
N LEU A 89 4.74 2.78 4.05
CA LEU A 89 3.35 2.57 4.47
C LEU A 89 2.98 1.08 4.51
N VAL A 90 3.30 0.34 3.45
CA VAL A 90 3.01 -1.10 3.36
C VAL A 90 3.74 -1.88 4.44
N ALA A 91 5.03 -1.60 4.66
CA ALA A 91 5.80 -2.23 5.73
C ALA A 91 5.21 -1.91 7.10
N ALA A 92 4.90 -0.65 7.40
CA ALA A 92 4.32 -0.26 8.67
C ALA A 92 2.96 -0.96 8.93
N LEU A 93 2.10 -1.06 7.91
CA LEU A 93 0.83 -1.79 8.01
C LEU A 93 1.03 -3.30 8.18
N ALA A 94 2.03 -3.89 7.53
CA ALA A 94 2.39 -5.31 7.72
C ALA A 94 2.85 -5.60 9.15
N PHE A 95 3.68 -4.75 9.72
CA PHE A 95 4.11 -4.88 11.11
C PHE A 95 2.95 -4.74 12.10
N VAL A 96 2.00 -3.82 11.86
CA VAL A 96 0.76 -3.72 12.65
C VAL A 96 -0.08 -4.99 12.53
N ALA A 97 -0.27 -5.53 11.32
CA ALA A 97 -1.01 -6.77 11.11
C ALA A 97 -0.34 -7.95 11.82
N ILE A 98 0.99 -8.07 11.78
CA ILE A 98 1.74 -9.06 12.54
C ILE A 98 1.43 -8.93 14.04
N GLY A 99 1.44 -7.71 14.59
CA GLY A 99 1.06 -7.47 15.99
C GLY A 99 -0.36 -7.87 16.35
N LEU A 100 -1.33 -7.54 15.51
CA LEU A 100 -2.72 -7.96 15.70
C LEU A 100 -2.87 -9.49 15.62
N SER A 101 -2.11 -10.15 14.73
CA SER A 101 -2.05 -11.61 14.69
C SER A 101 -1.48 -12.21 15.98
N GLY A 102 -0.60 -11.49 16.69
CA GLY A 102 -0.09 -11.88 18.00
C GLY A 102 -1.17 -11.86 19.09
N ALA A 103 -2.03 -10.84 19.07
CA ALA A 103 -3.19 -10.76 19.98
C ALA A 103 -4.20 -11.91 19.72
N ILE A 104 -4.43 -12.25 18.45
CA ILE A 104 -5.27 -13.41 18.08
C ILE A 104 -4.62 -14.72 18.56
N ALA A 105 -3.31 -14.90 18.35
CA ALA A 105 -2.57 -16.06 18.83
C ALA A 105 -2.63 -16.19 20.35
N TYR A 106 -2.48 -15.08 21.08
CA TYR A 106 -2.64 -15.06 22.53
C TYR A 106 -4.04 -15.54 22.95
N ALA A 107 -5.08 -15.03 22.29
CA ALA A 107 -6.46 -15.43 22.56
C ALA A 107 -6.69 -16.93 22.28
N PHE A 108 -6.13 -17.46 21.19
CA PHE A 108 -6.13 -18.90 20.91
C PHE A 108 -5.44 -19.70 22.01
N GLY A 109 -4.28 -19.26 22.50
CA GLY A 109 -3.59 -19.94 23.60
C GLY A 109 -4.42 -20.00 24.88
N ARG A 110 -5.22 -18.95 25.14
CA ARG A 110 -6.13 -18.88 26.29
C ARG A 110 -7.35 -19.80 26.18
N TRP A 111 -7.89 -20.00 24.98
CA TRP A 111 -9.12 -20.77 24.77
C TRP A 111 -8.89 -22.22 24.35
N PHE A 112 -7.86 -22.48 23.55
CA PHE A 112 -7.56 -23.79 22.97
C PHE A 112 -6.26 -24.42 23.54
N GLY A 113 -5.55 -23.68 24.39
CA GLY A 113 -4.29 -24.11 25.02
C GLY A 113 -3.05 -23.65 24.24
N ILE A 114 -1.95 -23.47 24.97
CA ILE A 114 -0.68 -22.99 24.39
C ILE A 114 -0.12 -23.94 23.32
N ALA A 115 -0.27 -25.27 23.50
CA ALA A 115 0.19 -26.27 22.54
C ALA A 115 -0.50 -26.15 21.16
N PHE A 116 -1.77 -25.74 21.14
CA PHE A 116 -2.45 -25.44 19.87
C PHE A 116 -1.77 -24.31 19.10
N VAL A 117 -1.21 -23.31 19.79
CA VAL A 117 -0.56 -22.15 19.16
C VAL A 117 0.89 -22.43 18.79
N SER A 118 1.63 -23.06 19.69
CA SER A 118 3.09 -23.14 19.65
C SER A 118 3.66 -24.52 19.96
N GLY A 119 2.82 -25.55 20.00
CA GLY A 119 3.26 -26.94 20.10
C GLY A 119 3.99 -27.36 18.82
N ASP A 120 4.97 -28.25 18.99
CA ASP A 120 5.77 -28.73 17.87
C ASP A 120 5.06 -29.84 17.10
N ALA A 121 5.51 -30.06 15.86
CA ALA A 121 5.06 -31.19 15.06
C ALA A 121 5.35 -32.53 15.76
N ILE A 122 4.46 -33.50 15.55
CA ILE A 122 4.61 -34.87 16.05
C ILE A 122 5.97 -35.44 15.62
N GLY A 123 6.69 -36.05 16.56
CA GLY A 123 8.02 -36.62 16.33
C GLY A 123 9.18 -35.66 16.61
N SER A 124 8.90 -34.40 16.96
CA SER A 124 9.91 -33.48 17.48
C SER A 124 10.49 -34.02 18.78
N THR A 125 11.82 -34.12 18.85
CA THR A 125 12.56 -34.58 20.04
C THR A 125 13.63 -33.58 20.42
N TYR A 126 13.88 -33.47 21.73
CA TYR A 126 14.84 -32.53 22.30
C TYR A 126 15.94 -33.27 23.06
N THR A 127 17.16 -32.74 23.03
CA THR A 127 18.24 -33.23 23.88
C THR A 127 17.93 -32.94 25.35
N LEU A 128 18.49 -33.73 26.26
CA LEU A 128 18.30 -33.51 27.71
C LEU A 128 18.75 -32.12 28.16
N GLY A 129 19.85 -31.61 27.60
CA GLY A 129 20.34 -30.26 27.90
C GLY A 129 19.36 -29.17 27.48
N ARG A 130 18.84 -29.24 26.23
CA ARG A 130 17.88 -28.25 25.75
C ARG A 130 16.56 -28.31 26.53
N CYS A 131 16.15 -29.50 26.94
CA CYS A 131 14.98 -29.69 27.79
C CYS A 131 15.15 -29.02 29.16
N ALA A 132 16.32 -29.18 29.78
CA ALA A 132 16.64 -28.56 31.05
C ALA A 132 16.61 -27.02 30.96
N ASP A 133 17.05 -26.45 29.82
CA ASP A 133 16.95 -25.00 29.58
C ASP A 133 15.49 -24.54 29.52
N PHE A 134 14.62 -25.24 28.78
CA PHE A 134 13.20 -24.87 28.70
C PHE A 134 12.49 -24.97 30.05
N ILE A 135 12.74 -26.03 30.83
CA ILE A 135 12.19 -26.17 32.19
C ILE A 135 12.73 -25.06 33.11
N ARG A 136 13.97 -24.60 32.90
CA ARG A 136 14.52 -23.46 33.65
C ARG A 136 13.78 -22.15 33.34
N PHE A 137 13.38 -21.93 32.08
CA PHE A 137 12.57 -20.75 31.72
C PHE A 137 11.12 -20.86 32.20
N HIS A 138 10.57 -22.08 32.21
CA HIS A 138 9.18 -22.39 32.60
C HIS A 138 9.14 -23.46 33.69
N PRO A 139 9.52 -23.14 34.95
CA PRO A 139 9.58 -24.12 36.05
C PRO A 139 8.22 -24.69 36.44
N GLU A 140 7.12 -24.05 36.05
CA GLU A 140 5.74 -24.52 36.22
C GLU A 140 5.39 -25.72 35.31
N ALA A 141 6.16 -25.95 34.25
CA ALA A 141 5.90 -27.03 33.31
C ALA A 141 6.34 -28.39 33.85
N VAL A 142 5.43 -29.36 33.86
CA VAL A 142 5.67 -30.72 34.39
C VAL A 142 6.42 -31.61 33.39
N THR A 143 6.37 -31.27 32.10
CA THR A 143 7.00 -32.05 31.04
C THR A 143 7.82 -31.16 30.12
N CYS A 144 8.81 -31.76 29.46
CA CYS A 144 9.63 -31.08 28.46
C CYS A 144 8.80 -30.40 27.37
N ALA A 145 7.84 -31.14 26.81
CA ALA A 145 6.99 -30.65 25.73
C ALA A 145 6.12 -29.45 26.18
N ALA A 146 5.62 -29.47 27.42
CA ALA A 146 4.89 -28.35 27.98
C ALA A 146 5.78 -27.11 28.15
N ALA A 147 7.01 -27.30 28.63
CA ALA A 147 7.98 -26.21 28.80
C ALA A 147 8.38 -25.58 27.46
N VAL A 148 8.59 -26.41 26.43
CA VAL A 148 8.89 -25.96 25.06
C VAL A 148 7.72 -25.18 24.47
N ALA A 149 6.49 -25.73 24.57
CA ALA A 149 5.31 -25.06 24.04
C ALA A 149 5.07 -23.70 24.73
N ALA A 150 5.30 -23.60 26.04
CA ALA A 150 5.23 -22.34 26.78
C ALA A 150 6.28 -21.34 26.29
N HIS A 151 7.52 -21.78 26.11
CA HIS A 151 8.59 -20.93 25.60
C HIS A 151 8.29 -20.39 24.20
N HIS A 152 7.92 -21.27 23.27
CA HIS A 152 7.55 -20.87 21.91
C HIS A 152 6.30 -19.98 21.89
N PHE A 153 5.37 -20.16 22.84
CA PHE A 153 4.19 -19.31 22.96
C PHE A 153 4.59 -17.87 23.27
N ASP A 154 5.48 -17.69 24.25
CA ASP A 154 5.99 -16.38 24.64
C ASP A 154 6.76 -15.72 23.49
N GLU A 155 7.55 -16.47 22.73
CA GLU A 155 8.23 -15.96 21.53
C GLU A 155 7.22 -15.53 20.44
N VAL A 156 6.24 -16.37 20.12
CA VAL A 156 5.23 -16.06 19.10
C VAL A 156 4.45 -14.81 19.47
N VAL A 157 4.00 -14.68 20.71
CA VAL A 157 3.22 -13.52 21.17
C VAL A 157 4.12 -12.29 21.31
N GLY A 158 5.28 -12.44 21.94
CA GLY A 158 6.22 -11.37 22.22
C GLY A 158 6.79 -10.73 20.95
N TYR A 159 7.36 -11.53 20.04
CA TYR A 159 7.93 -10.99 18.79
C TYR A 159 6.87 -10.33 17.91
N ARG A 160 5.63 -10.87 17.91
CA ARG A 160 4.53 -10.23 17.18
C ARG A 160 4.12 -8.91 17.82
N ALA A 161 4.00 -8.85 19.15
CA ALA A 161 3.69 -7.62 19.86
C ALA A 161 4.74 -6.52 19.58
N ASP A 162 6.03 -6.87 19.62
CA ASP A 162 7.13 -5.96 19.29
C ASP A 162 7.04 -5.46 17.85
N ALA A 163 6.75 -6.36 16.90
CA ALA A 163 6.51 -5.97 15.52
C ALA A 163 5.32 -5.00 15.40
N GLY A 164 4.23 -5.26 16.10
CA GLY A 164 3.08 -4.36 16.16
C GLY A 164 3.44 -2.96 16.68
N LEU A 165 4.24 -2.88 17.74
CA LEU A 165 4.72 -1.63 18.29
C LEU A 165 5.58 -0.87 17.28
N LEU A 166 6.53 -1.54 16.63
CA LEU A 166 7.37 -0.96 15.58
C LEU A 166 6.53 -0.43 14.41
N GLY A 167 5.51 -1.19 13.97
CA GLY A 167 4.59 -0.77 12.93
C GLY A 167 3.83 0.50 13.29
N ASN A 168 3.32 0.59 14.51
CA ASN A 168 2.65 1.80 15.00
C ASN A 168 3.60 3.00 15.07
N CYS A 169 4.82 2.82 15.60
CA CYS A 169 5.85 3.85 15.60
C CYS A 169 6.17 4.33 14.17
N ALA A 170 6.28 3.41 13.21
CA ALA A 170 6.52 3.74 11.81
C ALA A 170 5.36 4.50 11.16
N LEU A 171 4.09 4.17 11.50
CA LEU A 171 2.92 4.93 11.04
C LEU A 171 2.87 6.33 11.63
N VAL A 172 3.15 6.49 12.93
CA VAL A 172 3.22 7.80 13.59
C VAL A 172 4.34 8.64 12.99
N ALA A 173 5.51 8.06 12.77
CA ALA A 173 6.63 8.74 12.12
C ALA A 173 6.28 9.18 10.69
N LEU A 174 5.62 8.32 9.90
CA LEU A 174 5.16 8.67 8.56
C LEU A 174 4.10 9.78 8.59
N TRP A 175 3.17 9.74 9.53
CA TRP A 175 2.15 10.77 9.71
C TRP A 175 2.78 12.12 10.07
N LEU A 176 3.70 12.16 11.03
CA LEU A 176 4.48 13.35 11.40
C LEU A 176 5.27 13.87 10.20
N ALA A 177 5.99 12.99 9.49
CA ALA A 177 6.76 13.37 8.32
C ALA A 177 5.87 13.98 7.23
N ARG A 178 4.69 13.41 6.96
CA ARG A 178 3.73 13.98 6.00
C ARG A 178 3.16 15.32 6.47
N ARG A 179 2.97 15.51 7.79
CA ARG A 179 2.40 16.73 8.36
C ARG A 179 3.36 17.92 8.33
N TYR A 180 4.66 17.67 8.48
CA TYR A 180 5.68 18.71 8.70
C TYR A 180 6.72 18.83 7.58
N THR A 181 6.69 17.96 6.57
CA THR A 181 7.68 17.99 5.47
C THR A 181 7.00 17.90 4.09
N SER A 182 7.83 17.98 3.02
CA SER A 182 7.33 17.85 1.64
C SER A 182 6.75 16.46 1.30
N LEU A 183 6.93 15.45 2.16
CA LEU A 183 6.36 14.11 2.00
C LEU A 183 4.82 14.10 1.99
N GLY A 184 4.16 15.13 2.53
CA GLY A 184 2.70 15.28 2.45
C GLY A 184 2.18 15.77 1.11
N SER A 185 3.06 16.17 0.19
CA SER A 185 2.64 16.66 -1.13
C SER A 185 2.21 15.52 -2.07
N THR A 186 1.42 15.87 -3.08
CA THR A 186 0.97 14.93 -4.13
C THR A 186 2.13 14.26 -4.87
N ARG A 187 3.33 14.89 -4.89
CA ARG A 187 4.54 14.33 -5.52
C ARG A 187 5.09 13.07 -4.83
N TRP A 188 4.80 12.90 -3.54
CA TRP A 188 5.28 11.77 -2.73
C TRP A 188 4.18 10.76 -2.41
N THR A 189 2.94 11.06 -2.80
CA THR A 189 1.79 10.20 -2.51
C THR A 189 1.74 9.08 -3.55
N PRO A 190 1.92 7.82 -3.16
CA PRO A 190 1.80 6.70 -4.09
C PRO A 190 0.37 6.58 -4.63
N PRO A 191 0.19 6.14 -5.89
CA PRO A 191 -1.14 5.91 -6.45
C PRO A 191 -1.92 4.88 -5.63
N GLN A 192 -3.16 5.21 -5.27
CA GLN A 192 -4.01 4.36 -4.42
C GLN A 192 -4.20 2.96 -5.04
N GLY A 193 -4.42 2.87 -6.35
CA GLY A 193 -4.57 1.59 -7.05
C GLY A 193 -3.33 0.70 -6.91
N THR A 194 -2.13 1.27 -7.04
CA THR A 194 -0.88 0.53 -6.87
C THR A 194 -0.74 0.00 -5.44
N LEU A 195 -1.02 0.82 -4.43
CA LEU A 195 -0.97 0.37 -3.03
C LEU A 195 -1.94 -0.78 -2.76
N ILE A 196 -3.20 -0.65 -3.21
CA ILE A 196 -4.22 -1.69 -3.02
C ILE A 196 -3.78 -3.00 -3.67
N THR A 197 -3.29 -2.96 -4.92
CA THR A 197 -2.81 -4.15 -5.62
C THR A 197 -1.65 -4.82 -4.89
N VAL A 198 -0.66 -4.05 -4.42
CA VAL A 198 0.48 -4.58 -3.65
C VAL A 198 0.02 -5.23 -2.34
N MET A 199 -0.88 -4.57 -1.60
CA MET A 199 -1.43 -5.12 -0.36
C MET A 199 -2.19 -6.43 -0.62
N ILE A 200 -3.06 -6.47 -1.63
CA ILE A 200 -3.79 -7.69 -1.99
C ILE A 200 -2.84 -8.82 -2.39
N ALA A 201 -1.81 -8.52 -3.18
CA ALA A 201 -0.86 -9.52 -3.64
C ALA A 201 -0.05 -10.12 -2.48
N LEU A 202 0.53 -9.27 -1.62
CA LEU A 202 1.37 -9.71 -0.51
C LEU A 202 0.57 -10.47 0.55
N PHE A 203 -0.54 -9.90 1.02
CA PHE A 203 -1.35 -10.52 2.07
C PHE A 203 -2.20 -11.67 1.53
N GLY A 204 -2.58 -11.65 0.26
CA GLY A 204 -3.25 -12.78 -0.39
C GLY A 204 -2.34 -14.00 -0.50
N LEU A 205 -1.07 -13.80 -0.88
CA LEU A 205 -0.06 -14.85 -0.86
C LEU A 205 0.17 -15.38 0.56
N ASP A 206 0.36 -14.49 1.54
CA ASP A 206 0.56 -14.88 2.94
C ASP A 206 -0.65 -15.68 3.49
N THR A 207 -1.88 -15.26 3.17
CA THR A 207 -3.10 -15.99 3.53
C THR A 207 -3.08 -17.41 2.96
N ALA A 208 -2.73 -17.57 1.67
CA ALA A 208 -2.67 -18.89 1.04
C ALA A 208 -1.62 -19.79 1.71
N VAL A 209 -0.45 -19.24 2.06
CA VAL A 209 0.63 -19.98 2.71
C VAL A 209 0.29 -20.37 4.15
N THR A 210 -0.35 -19.50 4.92
CA THR A 210 -0.58 -19.71 6.36
C THR A 210 -1.89 -20.43 6.67
N VAL A 211 -2.91 -20.34 5.82
CA VAL A 211 -4.18 -21.08 6.00
C VAL A 211 -4.11 -22.50 5.43
N GLY A 212 -3.29 -22.72 4.40
CA GLY A 212 -3.16 -24.02 3.74
C GLY A 212 -2.84 -25.18 4.68
N PRO A 213 -1.76 -25.13 5.47
CA PRO A 213 -1.37 -26.25 6.33
C PRO A 213 -2.41 -26.58 7.43
N PRO A 214 -3.02 -25.63 8.15
CA PRO A 214 -4.12 -25.93 9.07
C PRO A 214 -5.33 -26.61 8.40
N VAL A 215 -5.71 -26.18 7.19
CA VAL A 215 -6.81 -26.80 6.43
C VAL A 215 -6.46 -28.24 6.06
N MET A 216 -5.23 -28.47 5.59
CA MET A 216 -4.75 -29.82 5.28
C MET A 216 -4.68 -30.69 6.54
N ALA A 217 -4.18 -30.17 7.65
CA ALA A 217 -4.12 -30.89 8.92
C ALA A 217 -5.52 -31.32 9.37
N ALA A 218 -6.52 -30.43 9.28
CA ALA A 218 -7.91 -30.74 9.58
C ALA A 218 -8.50 -31.80 8.61
N ALA A 219 -8.18 -31.71 7.31
CA ALA A 219 -8.70 -32.63 6.30
C ALA A 219 -8.15 -34.06 6.44
N PHE A 220 -6.89 -34.21 6.89
CA PHE A 220 -6.21 -35.50 7.00
C PHE A 220 -6.10 -36.03 8.44
N GLY A 221 -6.74 -35.35 9.42
CA GLY A 221 -6.72 -35.77 10.81
C GLY A 221 -5.34 -35.71 11.47
N ALA A 222 -4.48 -34.78 11.03
CA ALA A 222 -3.20 -34.53 11.65
C ALA A 222 -3.38 -33.81 13.00
N GLY A 223 -2.36 -33.87 13.86
CA GLY A 223 -2.35 -33.17 15.15
C GLY A 223 -2.56 -31.66 14.99
N THR A 224 -3.15 -31.03 16.00
CA THR A 224 -3.49 -29.59 15.98
C THR A 224 -2.41 -28.70 16.58
N ASP A 225 -1.30 -29.28 17.04
CA ASP A 225 -0.21 -28.56 17.69
C ASP A 225 0.43 -27.56 16.71
N GLY A 226 0.61 -26.33 17.17
CA GLY A 226 1.22 -25.25 16.38
C GLY A 226 0.33 -24.61 15.31
N LEU A 227 -0.88 -25.14 15.05
CA LEU A 227 -1.77 -24.61 14.01
C LEU A 227 -2.30 -23.21 14.33
N GLY A 228 -2.45 -22.88 15.62
CA GLY A 228 -2.97 -21.59 16.06
C GLY A 228 -2.10 -20.41 15.65
N ALA A 229 -0.77 -20.55 15.61
CA ALA A 229 0.12 -19.49 15.12
C ALA A 229 -0.07 -19.22 13.63
N GLN A 230 -0.31 -20.27 12.82
CA GLN A 230 -0.53 -20.13 11.38
C GLN A 230 -1.93 -19.57 11.09
N LEU A 231 -2.97 -20.09 11.76
CA LEU A 231 -4.34 -19.62 11.63
C LEU A 231 -4.49 -18.15 12.03
N SER A 232 -3.85 -17.72 13.13
CA SER A 232 -3.90 -16.32 13.56
C SER A 232 -3.27 -15.35 12.55
N ALA A 233 -2.16 -15.75 11.91
CA ALA A 233 -1.56 -14.97 10.82
C ALA A 233 -2.47 -14.92 9.60
N GLY A 234 -2.93 -16.08 9.13
CA GLY A 234 -3.78 -16.18 7.94
C GLY A 234 -5.12 -15.45 8.06
N LEU A 235 -5.76 -15.50 9.23
CA LEU A 235 -6.99 -14.74 9.49
C LEU A 235 -6.77 -13.23 9.40
N MET A 236 -5.67 -12.73 9.98
CA MET A 236 -5.35 -11.31 9.92
C MET A 236 -5.00 -10.88 8.49
N SER A 237 -4.22 -11.68 7.76
CA SER A 237 -3.89 -11.40 6.37
C SER A 237 -5.13 -11.39 5.46
N ALA A 238 -6.06 -12.33 5.65
CA ALA A 238 -7.34 -12.33 4.95
C ALA A 238 -8.17 -11.07 5.25
N ALA A 239 -8.19 -10.63 6.52
CA ALA A 239 -8.88 -9.41 6.92
C ALA A 239 -8.26 -8.16 6.26
N VAL A 240 -6.93 -8.09 6.12
CA VAL A 240 -6.25 -7.01 5.39
C VAL A 240 -6.62 -7.00 3.90
N VAL A 241 -6.66 -8.17 3.24
CA VAL A 241 -7.10 -8.28 1.84
C VAL A 241 -8.53 -7.78 1.68
N LEU A 242 -9.44 -8.21 2.55
CA LEU A 242 -10.84 -7.77 2.52
C LEU A 242 -10.95 -6.24 2.72
N ALA A 243 -10.22 -5.68 3.68
CA ALA A 243 -10.19 -4.24 3.91
C ALA A 243 -9.68 -3.47 2.67
N ALA A 244 -8.61 -3.95 2.04
CA ALA A 244 -8.06 -3.34 0.83
C ALA A 244 -9.05 -3.36 -0.35
N LEU A 245 -9.78 -4.47 -0.53
CA LEU A 245 -10.83 -4.61 -1.54
C LEU A 245 -12.00 -3.63 -1.28
N LEU A 246 -12.51 -3.59 -0.05
CA LEU A 246 -13.61 -2.69 0.32
C LEU A 246 -13.24 -1.21 0.15
N PHE A 247 -12.01 -0.86 0.54
CA PHE A 247 -11.49 0.49 0.33
C PHE A 247 -11.38 0.85 -1.17
N GLY A 248 -10.94 -0.09 -2.00
CA GLY A 248 -10.88 0.08 -3.45
C GLY A 248 -12.25 0.26 -4.11
N LEU A 249 -13.27 -0.46 -3.64
CA LEU A 249 -14.65 -0.34 -4.14
C LEU A 249 -15.29 1.01 -3.75
N SER A 250 -15.04 1.47 -2.52
CA SER A 250 -15.57 2.74 -2.00
C SER A 250 -15.02 3.95 -2.78
N GLY A 251 -13.75 3.91 -3.18
CA GLY A 251 -13.13 4.97 -3.99
C GLY A 251 -13.74 5.15 -5.38
N ARG A 252 -14.42 4.13 -5.93
CA ARG A 252 -15.07 4.22 -7.26
C ARG A 252 -16.40 4.95 -7.24
N HIS A 253 -17.06 5.06 -6.09
CA HIS A 253 -18.41 5.62 -5.97
C HIS A 253 -18.41 7.11 -5.59
N GLY A 254 -17.25 7.68 -5.29
CA GLY A 254 -17.08 9.06 -4.81
C GLY A 254 -16.90 10.15 -5.89
N SER A 255 -17.17 9.87 -7.16
CA SER A 255 -17.18 10.89 -8.23
C SER A 255 -18.62 11.22 -8.64
N PRO A 256 -19.40 11.97 -7.84
CA PRO A 256 -20.60 12.60 -8.36
C PRO A 256 -20.17 13.62 -9.41
N THR A 257 -20.73 13.45 -10.60
CA THR A 257 -20.80 14.44 -11.68
C THR A 257 -20.97 15.84 -11.13
N ALA A 258 -19.90 16.65 -11.17
CA ALA A 258 -20.01 18.10 -11.17
C ALA A 258 -20.61 18.52 -12.52
N ALA A 259 -21.92 18.34 -12.63
CA ALA A 259 -22.76 18.95 -13.64
C ALA A 259 -23.67 19.93 -12.90
N ARG A 260 -23.25 21.20 -12.86
CA ARG A 260 -24.08 22.41 -12.83
C ARG A 260 -23.18 23.63 -12.85
#